data_AF-F7KA67-F1
#
_entry.id   AF-F7KA67-F1
#
_cell.length_a   1.000
_cell.length_b   1.000
_cell.length_c   1.000
_cell.angle_alpha   90.00
_cell.angle_beta   90.00
_cell.angle_gamma   90.00
#
_symmetry.space_group_name_H-M   'P 1'
#
loop_
_entity.id
_entity.type
_entity.pdbx_description
1 polymer ?
#
loop_
_entity_poly.entity_id
_entity_poly.type
_entity_poly.pdbx_seq_one_letter_code
_entity_poly.pdbx_strand_id
1 'polypeptide(L)'
;MLWADKDRLFAFTKHFMRHEMLRGCKVSGVKVIRVHDTRHSHASLLIEMGLSPLLIADRLGHEKVQTTMDTYSHLYPSKQAEVATKLDILMGTVADSQNVANL
;
A
#
# COMPACT_ATOMS: atom_id res chain seq x y z
N MET A 1 5.40 -43.00 6.23
CA MET A 1 5.38 -41.67 5.58
C MET A 1 4.58 -40.75 6.48
N LEU A 2 5.26 -39.99 7.35
CA LEU A 2 4.70 -39.22 8.47
C LEU A 2 4.93 -37.72 8.24
N TRP A 3 4.22 -37.11 7.30
CA TRP A 3 4.11 -35.64 7.27
C TRP A 3 3.02 -35.26 8.27
N ALA A 4 3.46 -35.06 9.51
CA ALA A 4 2.58 -34.68 10.59
C ALA A 4 2.02 -33.28 10.34
N ASP A 5 0.78 -33.09 10.78
CA ASP A 5 0.03 -31.83 10.88
C ASP A 5 0.74 -30.70 11.68
N LYS A 6 2.01 -30.90 12.05
CA LYS A 6 2.83 -30.08 12.96
C LYS A 6 3.58 -28.94 12.26
N ASP A 7 3.63 -28.91 10.93
CA ASP A 7 4.32 -27.84 10.18
C ASP A 7 3.43 -26.62 9.89
N ARG A 8 2.15 -26.66 10.32
CA ARG A 8 1.24 -25.53 10.14
C ARG A 8 1.53 -24.45 11.18
N LEU A 9 1.96 -23.28 10.72
CA LEU A 9 2.07 -22.08 11.55
C LEU A 9 0.71 -21.69 12.16
N PHE A 10 -0.39 -21.96 11.44
CA PHE A 10 -1.75 -21.72 11.90
C PHE A 10 -2.60 -22.98 11.75
N ALA A 11 -3.02 -23.55 12.87
CA ALA A 11 -3.83 -24.77 12.93
C ALA A 11 -5.35 -24.49 12.88
N PHE A 12 -5.79 -23.51 12.10
CA PHE A 12 -7.22 -23.17 11.97
C PHE A 12 -7.67 -23.09 10.51
N THR A 13 -8.97 -23.29 10.31
CA THR A 13 -9.59 -23.27 8.98
C THR A 13 -9.94 -21.83 8.55
N LYS A 14 -10.09 -21.60 7.24
CA LYS A 14 -10.54 -20.31 6.69
C LYS A 14 -11.85 -19.78 7.31
N HIS A 15 -12.74 -20.70 7.70
CA HIS A 15 -14.04 -20.36 8.29
C HIS A 15 -13.88 -19.81 9.71
N PHE A 16 -12.91 -20.33 10.47
CA PHE A 16 -12.58 -19.87 11.81
C PHE A 16 -12.17 -18.38 11.79
N MET A 17 -11.28 -17.98 10.89
CA MET A 17 -10.86 -16.57 10.78
C MET A 17 -12.03 -15.63 10.48
N ARG A 18 -12.90 -16.02 9.54
CA ARG A 18 -14.10 -15.22 9.22
C ARG A 18 -15.01 -15.10 10.44
N HIS A 19 -15.23 -16.20 11.15
CA HIS A 19 -16.09 -16.23 12.34
C HIS A 19 -15.55 -15.32 13.44
N GLU A 20 -14.26 -15.44 13.76
CA GLU A 20 -13.64 -14.61 14.80
C GLU A 20 -13.61 -13.14 14.42
N MET A 21 -13.37 -12.82 13.16
CA MET A 21 -13.40 -11.42 12.73
C MET A 21 -14.82 -10.82 12.79
N LEU A 22 -15.84 -11.60 12.43
CA LEU A 22 -17.24 -11.20 12.62
C LEU A 22 -17.58 -11.01 14.11
N ARG A 23 -17.08 -11.88 14.98
CA ARG A 23 -17.24 -11.75 16.43
C ARG A 23 -16.59 -10.45 16.93
N GLY A 24 -15.35 -10.19 16.51
CA GLY A 24 -14.63 -8.96 16.83
C GLY A 24 -15.40 -7.71 16.42
N CYS A 25 -15.88 -7.65 15.16
CA CYS A 25 -16.64 -6.50 14.67
C CYS A 25 -17.92 -6.24 15.49
N LYS A 26 -18.63 -7.31 15.89
CA LYS A 26 -19.82 -7.19 16.74
C LYS A 26 -19.51 -6.61 18.11
N VAL A 27 -18.40 -7.05 18.72
CA VAL A 27 -17.97 -6.58 20.05
C VAL A 27 -17.50 -5.13 20.00
N SER A 28 -16.78 -4.73 18.95
CA SER A 28 -16.25 -3.37 18.81
C SER A 28 -17.24 -2.38 18.22
N GLY A 29 -18.44 -2.81 17.81
CA GLY A 29 -19.46 -1.96 17.19
C GLY A 29 -19.09 -1.39 15.82
N VAL A 30 -18.04 -1.92 15.18
CA VAL A 30 -17.61 -1.47 13.85
C VAL A 30 -18.37 -2.22 12.77
N LYS A 31 -18.45 -1.61 11.58
CA LYS A 31 -18.99 -2.28 10.39
C LYS A 31 -18.27 -3.61 10.17
N VAL A 32 -18.97 -4.60 9.64
CA VAL A 32 -18.39 -5.91 9.31
C VAL A 32 -17.22 -5.74 8.35
N ILE A 33 -16.02 -6.13 8.80
CA ILE A 33 -14.78 -6.16 8.03
C ILE A 33 -14.53 -7.59 7.57
N ARG A 34 -14.16 -7.78 6.29
CA ARG A 34 -13.76 -9.07 5.72
C ARG A 34 -12.25 -9.26 5.80
N VAL A 35 -11.80 -10.52 5.78
CA VAL A 35 -10.35 -10.85 5.86
C VAL A 35 -9.59 -10.24 4.69
N HIS A 36 -10.22 -10.06 3.53
CA HIS A 36 -9.60 -9.40 2.39
C HIS A 36 -9.46 -7.88 2.58
N ASP A 37 -10.31 -7.25 3.38
CA ASP A 37 -10.28 -5.80 3.61
C ASP A 37 -9.02 -5.38 4.37
N THR A 38 -8.47 -6.26 5.22
CA THR A 38 -7.18 -5.99 5.89
C THR A 38 -6.03 -5.93 4.89
N ARG A 39 -6.07 -6.77 3.85
CA ARG A 39 -5.11 -6.70 2.73
C ARG A 39 -5.28 -5.40 1.95
N HIS A 40 -6.52 -4.95 1.76
CA HIS A 40 -6.76 -3.65 1.13
C HIS A 40 -6.23 -2.48 1.97
N SER A 41 -6.49 -2.47 3.28
CA SER A 41 -5.96 -1.45 4.18
C SER A 41 -4.43 -1.44 4.20
N HIS A 42 -3.79 -2.60 4.16
CA HIS A 42 -2.33 -2.68 4.10
C HIS A 42 -1.78 -2.05 2.81
N ALA A 43 -2.38 -2.37 1.65
CA ALA A 43 -1.98 -1.77 0.38
C ALA A 43 -2.18 -0.25 0.38
N SER A 44 -3.33 0.24 0.83
CA SER A 44 -3.61 1.68 0.93
C SER A 44 -2.59 2.40 1.82
N LEU A 45 -2.22 1.81 2.95
CA LEU A 45 -1.20 2.37 3.85
C LEU A 45 0.17 2.46 3.16
N LEU A 46 0.57 1.43 2.41
CA LEU A 46 1.85 1.45 1.68
C LEU A 46 1.88 2.54 0.59
N ILE A 47 0.75 2.79 -0.05
CA ILE A 47 0.62 3.84 -1.07
C ILE A 47 0.72 5.23 -0.45
N GLU A 48 0.05 5.44 0.69
CA GLU A 48 0.12 6.70 1.43
C GLU A 48 1.54 7.01 1.91
N MET A 49 2.31 5.98 2.27
CA MET A 49 3.74 6.10 2.61
C MET A 49 4.64 6.40 1.39
N GLY A 50 4.07 6.53 0.18
CA GLY A 50 4.79 6.93 -1.02
C GLY A 50 5.61 5.81 -1.69
N LEU A 51 5.42 4.56 -1.28
CA LEU A 51 6.14 3.41 -1.83
C LEU A 51 5.79 3.18 -3.31
N SER A 52 6.73 2.60 -4.06
CA SER A 52 6.50 2.34 -5.48
C SER A 52 5.48 1.21 -5.68
N PRO A 53 4.60 1.31 -6.70
CA PRO A 53 3.64 0.25 -7.00
C PRO A 53 4.26 -1.12 -7.24
N LEU A 54 5.50 -1.13 -7.76
CA LEU A 54 6.28 -2.34 -8.01
C LEU A 54 6.61 -3.07 -6.69
N LEU A 55 7.13 -2.33 -5.69
CA LEU A 55 7.47 -2.88 -4.39
C LEU A 55 6.21 -3.35 -3.63
N ILE A 56 5.10 -2.62 -3.79
CA ILE A 56 3.83 -3.00 -3.17
C ILE A 56 3.29 -4.29 -3.79
N ALA A 57 3.35 -4.43 -5.12
CA ALA A 57 2.92 -5.64 -5.80
C ALA A 57 3.75 -6.87 -5.41
N ASP A 58 5.08 -6.71 -5.34
CA ASP A 58 6.01 -7.75 -4.89
C ASP A 58 5.74 -8.16 -3.43
N ARG A 59 5.57 -7.17 -2.54
CA ARG A 59 5.24 -7.40 -1.12
C ARG A 59 3.90 -8.09 -0.91
N LEU A 60 2.91 -7.80 -1.74
CA LEU A 60 1.62 -8.46 -1.72
C LEU A 60 1.67 -9.84 -2.39
N GLY A 61 2.70 -10.16 -3.18
CA GLY A 61 2.78 -11.39 -3.97
C GLY A 61 1.78 -11.40 -5.14
N HIS A 62 1.50 -10.24 -5.72
CA HIS A 62 0.72 -10.17 -6.97
C HIS A 62 1.63 -10.53 -8.14
N GLU A 63 1.29 -11.57 -8.91
CA GLU A 63 1.99 -11.92 -10.15
C GLU A 63 2.00 -10.78 -11.17
N LYS A 64 1.01 -9.86 -11.07
CA LYS A 64 0.88 -8.69 -11.94
C LYS A 64 0.74 -7.43 -11.11
N VAL A 65 1.67 -6.49 -11.34
CA VAL A 65 1.61 -5.12 -10.82
C VAL A 65 0.33 -4.41 -11.29
N GLN A 66 -0.18 -4.81 -12.46
CA GLN A 66 -1.45 -4.34 -13.02
C GLN A 66 -2.59 -4.45 -12.01
N THR A 67 -2.73 -5.57 -11.29
CA THR A 67 -3.82 -5.78 -10.33
C THR A 67 -3.79 -4.76 -9.18
N THR A 68 -2.59 -4.38 -8.75
CA THR A 68 -2.39 -3.33 -7.74
C THR A 68 -2.72 -1.95 -8.33
N MET A 69 -2.28 -1.65 -9.55
CA MET A 69 -2.60 -0.36 -10.18
C MET A 69 -4.08 -0.21 -10.54
N ASP A 70 -4.73 -1.25 -11.04
CA ASP A 70 -6.16 -1.23 -11.38
C ASP A 70 -7.01 -0.98 -10.12
N THR A 71 -6.61 -1.56 -8.98
CA THR A 71 -7.35 -1.44 -7.72
C THR A 71 -7.07 -0.12 -6.99
N TYR A 72 -5.82 0.38 -7.01
CA TYR A 72 -5.39 1.49 -6.16
C TYR A 72 -4.85 2.72 -6.90
N SER A 73 -4.94 2.76 -8.24
CA SER A 73 -4.52 3.90 -9.06
C SER A 73 -5.00 5.25 -8.53
N HIS A 74 -6.24 5.30 -8.03
CA HIS A 74 -6.88 6.50 -7.48
C HIS A 74 -6.28 7.01 -6.17
N LEU A 75 -5.53 6.18 -5.43
CA LEU A 75 -4.84 6.56 -4.20
C LEU A 75 -3.47 7.18 -4.46
N TYR A 76 -2.93 7.02 -5.67
CA TYR A 76 -1.66 7.65 -5.98
C TYR A 76 -1.89 9.14 -6.21
N PRO A 77 -1.29 10.02 -5.39
CA PRO A 77 -1.31 11.44 -5.67
C PRO A 77 -0.70 11.66 -7.06
N SER A 78 -1.19 12.68 -7.78
CA SER A 78 -0.65 13.06 -9.08
C SER A 78 0.84 13.41 -8.94
N LYS A 79 1.70 12.40 -9.14
CA LYS A 79 3.15 12.58 -9.15
C LYS A 79 3.59 13.45 -10.33
N GLN A 80 2.70 13.78 -11.27
CA GLN A 80 2.98 14.72 -12.34
C GLN A 80 3.30 16.12 -11.82
N ALA A 81 2.62 16.59 -10.76
CA ALA A 81 2.94 17.89 -10.18
C ALA A 81 4.34 17.88 -9.56
N GLU A 82 4.67 16.83 -8.81
CA GLU A 82 5.98 16.67 -8.18
C GLU A 82 7.12 16.49 -9.21
N VAL A 83 6.85 15.78 -10.31
CA VAL A 83 7.78 15.62 -11.44
C VAL A 83 7.97 16.93 -12.18
N ALA A 84 6.89 17.68 -12.42
CA ALA A 84 6.96 19.00 -13.04
C ALA A 84 7.81 19.95 -12.19
N THR A 85 7.59 19.99 -10.86
CA THR A 85 8.42 20.79 -9.94
C THR A 85 9.89 20.36 -9.97
N LYS A 86 10.17 19.05 -9.95
CA LYS A 86 11.56 18.55 -10.03
C LYS A 86 12.23 18.89 -11.37
N LEU A 87 11.48 18.82 -12.48
CA LEU A 87 11.97 19.21 -13.80
C LEU A 87 12.22 20.72 -13.88
N ASP A 88 11.35 21.54 -13.30
CA ASP A 88 11.51 23.01 -13.28
C ASP A 88 12.76 23.44 -12.51
N ILE A 89 13.03 22.77 -11.37
CA ILE A 89 14.27 22.94 -10.60
C ILE A 89 15.50 22.53 -11.42
N LEU A 90 15.43 21.42 -12.17
CA LEU A 90 16.51 20.96 -13.05
C LEU A 90 16.72 21.86 -14.27
N MET A 91 15.66 22.47 -14.78
CA MET A 91 15.69 23.39 -15.93
C MET A 91 16.10 24.82 -15.54
N GLY A 92 16.28 25.12 -14.25
CA GLY A 92 16.88 26.37 -13.79
C GLY A 92 16.00 27.61 -13.98
N THR A 93 14.68 27.47 -13.97
CA THR A 93 13.74 28.59 -14.14
C THR A 93 13.50 29.37 -12.83
N VAL A 94 13.89 28.80 -11.68
CA VAL A 94 14.06 29.57 -10.45
C VAL A 94 15.43 30.23 -10.52
N ALA A 95 15.45 31.44 -11.08
CA ALA A 95 16.57 32.36 -10.98
C ALA A 95 17.07 32.39 -9.53
N ASP A 96 18.36 32.12 -9.37
CA ASP A 96 19.13 32.37 -8.16
C ASP A 96 18.87 33.81 -7.68
N SER A 97 17.90 33.98 -6.79
CA SER A 97 17.69 35.24 -6.07
C SER A 97 18.67 35.42 -4.90
N GLN A 98 19.76 34.65 -4.88
CA GLN A 98 20.80 34.71 -3.84
C GLN A 98 22.19 35.11 -4.36
N ASN A 99 22.38 35.44 -5.65
CA ASN A 99 23.71 35.81 -6.17
C ASN A 99 23.87 37.24 -6.72
N VAL A 100 23.03 38.20 -6.30
CA VAL A 100 23.20 39.64 -6.63
C VAL A 100 23.49 40.52 -5.41
N ALA A 101 23.84 39.93 -4.26
CA ALA A 101 24.22 40.68 -3.06
C ALA A 101 25.75 40.75 -2.81
N ASN A 102 26.59 40.09 -3.62
CA ASN A 102 28.05 40.17 -3.48
C ASN A 102 28.76 39.96 -4.83
N LEU A 103 28.87 41.04 -5.62
CA LEU A 103 30.04 41.49 -6.40
C LEU A 103 29.63 42.59 -7.39
#